data_AF-A0A7Z9I5K2-F1
#
_entry.id   AF-A0A7Z9I5K2-F1
#
_cell.length_a   1.000
_cell.length_b   1.000
_cell.length_c   1.000
_cell.angle_alpha   90.00
_cell.angle_beta   90.00
_cell.angle_gamma   90.00
#
_symmetry.space_group_name_H-M   'P 1'
#
loop_
_entity.id
_entity.type
_entity.pdbx_description
1 polymer ?
#
loop_
_entity_poly.entity_id
_entity_poly.type
_entity_poly.pdbx_seq_one_letter_code
_entity_poly.pdbx_strand_id
1 'polypeptide(L)' 'MAMDYPPLRSVPGFSWLGINLGLKNQTLDFGVIASECKCTAAGVFTRNNF' A
#
# COMPACT_ATOMS: atom_id res chain seq x y z
N MET A 1 17.90 -7.87 -10.25
CA MET A 1 16.79 -7.69 -11.19
C MET A 1 15.56 -7.34 -10.36
N ALA A 2 15.00 -6.14 -10.52
CA ALA A 2 13.76 -5.80 -9.84
C ALA A 2 12.63 -6.64 -10.46
N MET A 3 11.92 -7.42 -9.64
CA MET A 3 10.75 -8.17 -10.10
C MET A 3 9.64 -7.18 -10.44
N ASP A 4 9.13 -7.22 -11.67
CA ASP A 4 7.93 -6.48 -12.06
C ASP A 4 6.73 -7.16 -11.41
N TYR A 5 6.23 -6.59 -10.32
CA TYR A 5 5.00 -7.04 -9.69
C TYR A 5 3.81 -6.35 -10.36
N PRO A 6 2.75 -7.10 -10.73
CA PRO A 6 1.55 -6.47 -11.26
C PRO A 6 0.97 -5.49 -10.24
N PRO A 7 0.46 -4.32 -10.68
CA PRO A 7 -0.10 -3.34 -9.77
C PRO A 7 -1.27 -3.94 -8.97
N LEU A 8 -1.40 -3.52 -7.71
CA LEU A 8 -2.47 -3.92 -6.77
C LEU A 8 -3.88 -3.84 -7.35
N ARG A 9 -4.09 -3.01 -8.38
CA ARG A 9 -5.33 -2.92 -9.17
C ARG A 9 -5.84 -4.25 -9.72
N SER A 10 -4.98 -5.26 -9.83
CA SER A 10 -5.31 -6.54 -10.47
C SER A 10 -5.63 -7.69 -9.50
N VAL A 11 -5.59 -7.47 -8.18
CA VAL A 11 -5.81 -8.52 -7.18
C VAL A 11 -7.29 -8.56 -6.74
N PRO A 12 -8.05 -9.62 -7.06
CA PRO A 12 -9.45 -9.73 -6.63
C PRO A 12 -9.59 -9.71 -5.10
N GLY A 13 -10.64 -9.06 -4.59
CA GLY A 13 -10.92 -8.96 -3.16
C GLY A 13 -10.08 -7.91 -2.41
N PHE A 14 -9.32 -7.08 -3.13
CA PHE A 14 -8.58 -5.95 -2.57
C PHE A 14 -9.00 -4.63 -3.22
N SER A 15 -9.27 -3.63 -2.38
CA SER A 15 -9.56 -2.25 -2.76
C SER A 15 -8.42 -1.34 -2.31
N TRP A 16 -8.22 -0.22 -3.01
CA TRP A 16 -7.18 0.76 -2.66
C TRP A 16 -7.68 2.20 -2.84
N LEU A 17 -7.14 3.12 -2.06
CA LEU A 17 -7.38 4.55 -2.14
C LEU A 17 -6.06 5.30 -1.98
N GLY A 18 -5.88 6.38 -2.73
CA GLY A 18 -4.83 7.37 -2.49
C GLY A 18 -5.46 8.77 -2.44
N ILE A 19 -5.14 9.55 -1.41
CA ILE A 19 -5.66 10.90 -1.22
C ILE A 19 -4.52 11.82 -0.74
N ASN A 20 -4.68 13.12 -0.96
CA ASN A 20 -3.85 14.14 -0.32
C ASN A 20 -4.58 14.65 0.93
N LEU A 21 -3.96 14.50 2.10
CA LEU A 21 -4.44 14.97 3.40
C LEU A 21 -3.69 16.22 3.91
N GLY A 22 -2.82 16.80 3.08
CA GLY A 22 -2.05 18.00 3.41
C GLY A 22 -0.68 17.75 4.07
N LEU A 23 -0.18 16.50 4.09
CA LEU A 23 1.20 16.19 4.48
C LEU A 23 2.18 16.58 3.36
N LYS A 24 1.75 16.43 2.10
CA LYS A 24 2.41 17.00 0.94
C LYS A 24 1.53 18.09 0.34
N ASN A 25 2.15 19.06 -0.32
CA ASN A 25 1.40 20.20 -0.87
C ASN A 25 0.44 19.82 -2.00
N GLN A 26 0.87 18.96 -2.93
CA GLN A 26 0.15 18.76 -4.21
C GLN A 26 0.05 17.32 -4.66
N THR A 27 0.71 16.37 -3.97
CA THR A 27 0.77 14.97 -4.40
C THR A 27 0.15 14.07 -3.35
N LEU A 28 -0.27 12.86 -3.76
CA LEU A 28 -0.82 11.88 -2.82
C LEU A 28 0.17 11.61 -1.70
N ASP A 29 -0.35 11.59 -0.47
CA ASP A 29 0.43 11.48 0.74
C ASP A 29 -0.16 10.49 1.75
N PHE A 30 -1.39 10.05 1.51
CA PHE A 30 -2.06 9.03 2.29
C PHE A 30 -2.61 7.96 1.37
N GLY A 31 -2.37 6.70 1.75
CA GLY A 31 -2.81 5.53 0.99
C GLY A 31 -3.43 4.47 1.89
N VAL A 32 -4.46 3.81 1.39
CA VAL A 32 -5.13 2.68 2.05
C VAL A 32 -5.19 1.51 1.08
N ILE A 33 -4.95 0.31 1.59
CA ILE A 33 -5.26 -0.96 0.92
C ILE A 33 -6.13 -1.75 1.90
N ALA A 34 -7.25 -2.25 1.42
CA ALA A 34 -8.21 -3.00 2.22
C ALA A 34 -8.52 -4.34 1.55
N SER A 35 -8.60 -5.40 2.35
CA SER A 35 -9.17 -6.67 1.92
C SER A 35 -10.66 -6.69 2.23
N GLU A 36 -11.46 -7.17 1.28
CA GLU A 36 -12.91 -7.35 1.45
C GLU A 36 -13.25 -8.52 2.38
N CYS A 37 -12.27 -9.37 2.67
CA CYS A 37 -12.41 -10.51 3.57
C CYS A 37 -11.20 -10.63 4.51
N LYS A 38 -11.23 -11.62 5.40
CA LYS A 38 -10.07 -11.91 6.26
C LYS A 38 -8.93 -12.43 5.38
N CYS A 39 -7.78 -11.76 5.41
CA CYS A 39 -6.57 -12.21 4.74
C CYS A 39 -5.47 -12.58 5.74
N THR A 40 -4.65 -13.55 5.39
CA THR A 40 -3.39 -13.82 6.10
C THR A 40 -2.39 -12.72 5.75
N ALA A 41 -1.71 -12.17 6.76
CA ALA A 41 -0.71 -11.13 6.58
C ALA A 41 0.61 -11.53 7.22
N ALA A 42 1.72 -11.11 6.61
CA ALA A 42 3.05 -11.18 7.17
C ALA A 42 3.74 -9.84 6.95
N GLY A 43 4.50 -9.38 7.95
CA GLY A 43 5.21 -8.11 7.92
C GLY A 43 6.64 -8.30 8.36
N VAL A 44 7.57 -7.69 7.62
CA VAL A 44 8.97 -7.51 8.04
C VAL A 44 9.27 -6.02 8.02
N PHE A 45 10.10 -5.57 8.96
CA PHE A 45 10.39 -4.16 9.17
C PHE A 45 11.89 -3.88 9.00
N THR A 46 12.22 -2.61 8.76
CA THR A 46 13.62 -2.17 8.75
C THR A 46 14.28 -2.44 10.11
N ARG A 47 15.56 -2.84 10.09
CA ARG A 47 16.38 -2.99 11.30
C ARG A 47 17.10 -1.69 11.69
N ASN A 48 16.81 -0.61 10.97
CA ASN A 48 17.42 0.68 11.23
C ASN A 48 16.95 1.24 12.58
N ASN A 49 17.88 1.80 13.35
CA ASN A 49 17.63 2.34 14.69
C ASN A 49 17.67 3.88 14.73
N PHE A 50 17.66 4.54 13.57
CA PHE A 50 17.61 5.99 13.42
C PHE A 50 16.24 6.45 12.90
#